data_AF-A0A9D9IH20-F1
#
_entry.id   AF-A0A9D9IH20-F1
#
_cell.length_a   1.000
_cell.length_b   1.000
_cell.length_c   1.000
_cell.angle_alpha   90.00
_cell.angle_beta   90.00
_cell.angle_gamma   90.00
#
_symmetry.space_group_name_H-M   'P 1'
#
loop_
_entity.id
_entity.type
_entity.pdbx_description
1 polymer ?
#
loop_
_entity_poly.entity_id
_entity_poly.type
_entity_poly.pdbx_seq_one_letter_code
_entity_poly.pdbx_strand_id
1 'polypeptide(L)'
;MNFKTLIVYSLGLTATLAGCGRQEENAKNDFRYTIDEFADIKIMRYTVPGWDSLTLRQKSLVYHLGEAAKYGRDIIWDQNFRYNLEIRHMLESILENYKGDRQGEEWEKFLTYAKRVFFSNGIHHHYAEDKILPECGREYFAGLMTEAGNVSDTETLLDVIYNPDLYPQRKYTEGDKDILQASAVNFYEGVTKEEAERFYASMEVPGDDSPVSYGLNSRLVKKDGKIEEETYKIGGRYGKAIEKIVGELELAAGFAENEMQKKYIGLLIDYYKTGDLETWDEYNIAWVKDTLSDID
;
A
#
# COMPACT_ATOMS: atom_id res chain seq x y z
N MET A 1 11.20 -38.93 84.09
CA MET A 1 12.41 -39.45 84.75
C MET A 1 13.61 -39.11 83.88
N ASN A 2 14.56 -38.35 84.43
CA ASN A 2 15.97 -38.14 84.05
C ASN A 2 16.41 -37.94 82.58
N PHE A 3 16.86 -36.71 82.30
CA PHE A 3 18.21 -36.28 81.87
C PHE A 3 19.18 -37.28 81.19
N LYS A 4 19.85 -36.69 80.17
CA LYS A 4 21.32 -36.66 79.90
C LYS A 4 21.89 -37.53 78.76
N THR A 5 22.58 -36.82 77.84
CA THR A 5 23.93 -37.14 77.25
C THR A 5 23.90 -38.13 76.05
N LEU A 6 24.62 -38.01 74.92
CA LEU A 6 25.58 -37.06 74.33
C LEU A 6 26.05 -37.62 72.95
N ILE A 7 26.22 -36.72 71.96
CA ILE A 7 27.18 -36.70 70.82
C ILE A 7 27.33 -37.93 69.89
N VAL A 8 27.16 -37.71 68.57
CA VAL A 8 28.21 -37.95 67.54
C VAL A 8 28.11 -36.86 66.45
N TYR A 9 29.20 -36.13 66.27
CA TYR A 9 29.46 -35.20 65.17
C TYR A 9 29.71 -35.96 63.85
N SER A 10 29.10 -35.53 62.75
CA SER A 10 29.68 -35.70 61.41
C SER A 10 29.56 -34.40 60.63
N LEU A 11 30.72 -33.83 60.31
CA LEU A 11 30.87 -32.66 59.45
C LEU A 11 30.45 -33.02 58.03
N GLY A 12 29.48 -32.28 57.48
CA GLY A 12 29.22 -32.18 56.05
C GLY A 12 29.34 -30.72 55.64
N LEU A 13 30.44 -30.38 54.98
CA LEU A 13 30.72 -29.07 54.41
C LEU A 13 30.01 -28.96 53.05
N THR A 14 28.99 -28.11 52.92
CA THR A 14 28.46 -27.70 51.61
C THR A 14 28.38 -26.19 51.55
N ALA A 15 29.35 -25.60 50.85
CA ALA A 15 29.32 -24.24 50.37
C ALA A 15 28.69 -24.22 48.97
N THR A 16 27.61 -23.47 48.78
CA THR A 16 27.13 -23.06 47.45
C THR A 16 26.57 -21.64 47.51
N LEU A 17 27.46 -20.71 47.17
CA LEU A 17 27.31 -19.54 46.29
C LEU A 17 25.98 -18.78 46.28
N ALA A 18 26.04 -17.56 46.83
CA ALA A 18 25.07 -16.50 46.58
C ALA A 18 25.15 -16.04 45.11
N GLY A 19 24.11 -16.33 44.32
CA GLY A 19 23.91 -15.73 43.01
C GLY A 19 23.29 -14.35 43.17
N CYS A 20 24.00 -13.31 42.71
CA CYS A 20 23.43 -12.00 42.45
C CYS A 20 22.32 -12.15 41.40
N GLY A 21 21.06 -12.14 41.84
CA GLY A 21 19.93 -11.91 40.95
C GLY A 21 20.04 -10.48 40.43
N ARG A 22 20.55 -10.32 39.20
CA ARG A 22 20.35 -9.10 38.43
C ARG A 22 18.86 -9.05 38.15
N GLN A 23 18.15 -8.21 38.92
CA GLN A 23 16.78 -7.86 38.65
C GLN A 23 16.77 -7.28 37.23
N GLU A 24 16.23 -8.01 36.27
CA GLU A 24 15.82 -7.40 35.00
C GLU A 24 14.81 -6.32 35.38
N GLU A 25 15.21 -5.06 35.23
CA GLU A 25 14.28 -3.96 35.16
C GLU A 25 13.30 -4.31 34.04
N ASN A 26 12.08 -4.69 34.43
CA ASN A 26 10.93 -4.70 33.54
C ASN A 26 10.72 -3.26 33.08
N ALA A 27 11.43 -2.86 32.01
CA ALA A 27 11.10 -1.68 31.25
C ALA A 27 9.66 -1.87 30.77
N LYS A 28 8.72 -1.13 31.38
CA LYS A 28 7.34 -1.09 30.93
C LYS A 28 7.36 -0.69 29.46
N ASN A 29 6.99 -1.63 28.60
CA ASN A 29 6.95 -1.42 27.17
C ASN A 29 5.77 -0.48 26.87
N ASP A 30 6.01 0.84 26.82
CA ASP A 30 5.03 1.90 26.55
C ASP A 30 4.62 1.97 25.06
N PHE A 31 4.83 0.88 24.32
CA PHE A 31 4.49 0.83 22.91
C PHE A 31 2.98 0.71 22.74
N ARG A 32 2.33 1.85 22.49
CA ARG A 32 0.92 1.91 22.09
C ARG A 32 0.72 1.34 20.68
N TYR A 33 0.08 0.19 20.53
CA TYR A 33 -0.19 -0.42 19.21
C TYR A 33 -1.27 0.32 18.42
N THR A 34 -2.37 0.71 19.08
CA THR A 34 -3.49 1.41 18.42
C THR A 34 -3.26 2.92 18.39
N ILE A 35 -3.19 3.52 17.21
CA ILE A 35 -3.01 4.96 17.01
C ILE A 35 -4.36 5.68 17.08
N ASP A 36 -5.34 5.19 16.33
CA ASP A 36 -6.63 5.85 16.11
C ASP A 36 -7.72 4.83 15.78
N GLU A 37 -8.98 5.22 15.97
CA GLU A 37 -10.17 4.42 15.65
C GLU A 37 -11.27 5.35 15.14
N PHE A 38 -11.80 5.09 13.96
CA PHE A 38 -12.84 5.91 13.32
C PHE A 38 -13.66 5.04 12.37
N ALA A 39 -14.97 5.34 12.25
CA ALA A 39 -15.91 4.50 11.53
C ALA A 39 -15.72 3.01 11.91
N ASP A 40 -15.40 2.16 10.94
CA ASP A 40 -15.14 0.74 11.08
C ASP A 40 -13.63 0.37 10.98
N ILE A 41 -12.75 1.36 11.10
CA ILE A 41 -11.30 1.22 10.89
C ILE A 41 -10.53 1.46 12.20
N LYS A 42 -9.53 0.59 12.45
CA LYS A 42 -8.54 0.75 13.52
C LYS A 42 -7.14 0.91 12.93
N ILE A 43 -6.49 2.03 13.22
CA ILE A 43 -5.12 2.28 12.79
C ILE A 43 -4.16 1.72 13.83
N MET A 44 -3.30 0.81 13.39
CA MET A 44 -2.30 0.16 14.23
C MET A 44 -0.89 0.45 13.74
N ARG A 45 0.08 0.41 14.66
CA ARG A 45 1.51 0.36 14.34
C ARG A 45 2.15 -0.90 14.91
N TYR A 46 3.23 -1.32 14.28
CA TYR A 46 4.01 -2.49 14.66
C TYR A 46 5.45 -2.08 14.99
N THR A 47 6.13 -2.89 15.79
CA THR A 47 7.58 -2.79 15.99
C THR A 47 8.30 -3.59 14.90
N VAL A 48 9.57 -3.28 14.66
CA VAL A 48 10.44 -4.05 13.76
C VAL A 48 11.59 -4.63 14.59
N PRO A 49 11.37 -5.74 15.34
CA PRO A 49 12.33 -6.19 16.36
C PRO A 49 13.70 -6.58 15.82
N GLY A 50 13.79 -7.01 14.56
CA GLY A 50 15.06 -7.38 13.91
C GLY A 50 15.86 -6.20 13.37
N TRP A 51 15.34 -4.97 13.42
CA TRP A 51 16.01 -3.81 12.81
C TRP A 51 17.38 -3.55 13.41
N ASP A 52 17.51 -3.58 14.73
CA ASP A 52 18.77 -3.21 15.39
C ASP A 52 19.89 -4.23 15.15
N SER A 53 19.55 -5.49 14.87
CA SER A 53 20.51 -6.55 14.52
C SER A 53 21.03 -6.48 13.08
N LEU A 54 20.39 -5.73 12.19
CA LEU A 54 20.85 -5.60 10.82
C LEU A 54 22.18 -4.85 10.74
N THR A 55 23.05 -5.30 9.84
CA THR A 55 24.25 -4.54 9.48
C THR A 55 23.87 -3.21 8.82
N LEU A 56 24.80 -2.25 8.77
CA LEU A 56 24.54 -1.00 8.05
C LEU A 56 24.21 -1.23 6.57
N ARG A 57 24.86 -2.20 5.92
CA ARG A 57 24.57 -2.58 4.52
C ARG A 57 23.13 -3.07 4.36
N GLN A 58 22.69 -3.96 5.24
CA GLN A 58 21.31 -4.46 5.28
C GLN A 58 20.30 -3.33 5.55
N LYS A 59 20.58 -2.43 6.49
CA LYS A 59 19.73 -1.24 6.74
C LYS A 59 19.63 -0.32 5.53
N SER A 60 20.73 -0.13 4.79
CA SER A 60 20.74 0.63 3.54
C SER A 60 19.89 -0.04 2.45
N LEU A 61 19.98 -1.37 2.32
CA LEU A 61 19.12 -2.12 1.41
C LEU A 61 17.63 -1.94 1.77
N VAL A 62 17.24 -2.17 3.03
CA VAL A 62 15.85 -2.00 3.50
C VAL A 62 15.37 -0.56 3.30
N TYR A 63 16.23 0.44 3.55
CA TYR A 63 15.87 1.84 3.35
C TYR A 63 15.48 2.13 1.90
N HIS A 64 16.33 1.76 0.94
CA HIS A 64 16.07 2.02 -0.47
C HIS A 64 14.88 1.21 -1.02
N LEU A 65 14.73 -0.06 -0.62
CA LEU A 65 13.52 -0.84 -0.95
C LEU A 65 12.25 -0.18 -0.38
N GLY A 66 12.32 0.34 0.84
CA GLY A 66 11.24 1.07 1.49
C GLY A 66 10.88 2.38 0.79
N GLU A 67 11.87 3.15 0.31
CA GLU A 67 11.62 4.35 -0.49
C GLU A 67 11.01 4.00 -1.86
N ALA A 68 11.52 2.96 -2.54
CA ALA A 68 10.94 2.45 -3.78
C ALA A 68 9.46 2.11 -3.61
N ALA A 69 9.09 1.41 -2.53
CA ALA A 69 7.71 1.06 -2.24
C ALA A 69 6.81 2.30 -2.05
N LYS A 70 7.29 3.36 -1.39
CA LYS A 70 6.52 4.60 -1.13
C LYS A 70 6.18 5.34 -2.42
N TYR A 71 7.06 5.32 -3.43
CA TYR A 71 6.81 5.99 -4.70
C TYR A 71 5.68 5.35 -5.52
N GLY A 72 5.26 4.13 -5.18
CA GLY A 72 4.07 3.49 -5.74
C GLY A 72 2.73 4.02 -5.23
N ARG A 73 2.72 4.87 -4.19
CA ARG A 73 1.46 5.36 -3.57
C ARG A 73 0.53 6.03 -4.57
N ASP A 74 1.03 6.93 -5.41
CA ASP A 74 0.13 7.67 -6.32
C ASP A 74 -0.38 6.79 -7.46
N ILE A 75 0.33 5.70 -7.79
CA ILE A 75 -0.08 4.71 -8.80
C ILE A 75 -1.36 4.01 -8.33
N ILE A 76 -1.39 3.47 -7.11
CA ILE A 76 -2.56 2.74 -6.62
C ILE A 76 -3.79 3.65 -6.45
N TRP A 77 -3.59 4.92 -6.08
CA TRP A 77 -4.70 5.88 -6.00
C TRP A 77 -5.37 6.07 -7.37
N ASP A 78 -4.57 6.32 -8.41
CA ASP A 78 -5.08 6.48 -9.77
C ASP A 78 -5.67 5.19 -10.34
N GLN A 79 -5.05 4.03 -10.09
CA GLN A 79 -5.58 2.72 -10.48
C GLN A 79 -6.92 2.43 -9.81
N ASN A 80 -7.11 2.82 -8.56
CA ASN A 80 -8.37 2.61 -7.85
C ASN A 80 -9.53 3.42 -8.43
N PHE A 81 -9.29 4.64 -8.92
CA PHE A 81 -10.30 5.48 -9.57
C PHE A 81 -9.66 6.76 -10.13
N ARG A 82 -10.04 7.15 -11.36
CA ARG A 82 -9.45 8.28 -12.10
C ARG A 82 -9.47 9.65 -11.39
N TYR A 83 -10.41 9.89 -10.46
CA TYR A 83 -10.52 11.17 -9.73
C TYR A 83 -9.82 11.13 -8.36
N ASN A 84 -9.30 9.98 -7.92
CA ASN A 84 -8.78 9.81 -6.56
C ASN A 84 -7.61 10.74 -6.24
N LEU A 85 -6.71 11.01 -7.19
CA LEU A 85 -5.58 11.93 -6.96
C LEU A 85 -6.07 13.37 -6.74
N GLU A 86 -7.01 13.86 -7.55
CA GLU A 86 -7.60 15.18 -7.40
C GLU A 86 -8.37 15.30 -6.08
N ILE A 87 -9.17 14.30 -5.73
CA ILE A 87 -9.90 14.23 -4.46
C ILE A 87 -8.92 14.21 -3.28
N ARG A 88 -7.84 13.43 -3.37
CA ARG A 88 -6.80 13.39 -2.34
C ARG A 88 -6.17 14.77 -2.14
N HIS A 89 -5.71 15.41 -3.22
CA HIS A 89 -5.08 16.72 -3.14
C HIS A 89 -6.03 17.78 -2.59
N MET A 90 -7.32 17.68 -2.93
CA MET A 90 -8.37 18.52 -2.34
C MET A 90 -8.50 18.30 -0.83
N LEU A 91 -8.56 17.04 -0.37
CA LEU A 91 -8.63 16.72 1.06
C LEU A 91 -7.38 17.17 1.81
N GLU A 92 -6.19 16.93 1.24
CA GLU A 92 -4.90 17.39 1.77
C GLU A 92 -4.90 18.93 1.88
N SER A 93 -5.36 19.64 0.84
CA SER A 93 -5.47 21.11 0.87
C SER A 93 -6.39 21.60 1.99
N ILE A 94 -7.56 20.98 2.20
CA ILE A 94 -8.46 21.37 3.30
C ILE A 94 -7.77 21.13 4.65
N LEU A 95 -7.17 19.96 4.87
CA LEU A 95 -6.54 19.61 6.13
C LEU A 95 -5.35 20.51 6.48
N GLU A 96 -4.59 20.98 5.48
CA GLU A 96 -3.44 21.85 5.66
C GLU A 96 -3.81 23.35 5.75
N ASN A 97 -4.73 23.79 4.89
CA ASN A 97 -4.95 25.21 4.63
C ASN A 97 -6.18 25.80 5.30
N TYR A 98 -7.23 25.03 5.60
CA TYR A 98 -8.43 25.55 6.25
C TYR A 98 -8.11 26.14 7.63
N LYS A 99 -8.40 27.45 7.81
CA LYS A 99 -8.10 28.21 9.04
C LYS A 99 -9.35 28.51 9.89
N GLY A 100 -10.52 28.09 9.46
CA GLY A 100 -11.76 28.21 10.23
C GLY A 100 -11.82 27.24 11.42
N ASP A 101 -12.98 27.15 12.05
CA ASP A 101 -13.17 26.29 13.22
C ASP A 101 -13.13 24.81 12.85
N ARG A 102 -12.32 24.05 13.59
CA ARG A 102 -12.10 22.60 13.44
C ARG A 102 -12.75 21.83 14.58
N GLN A 103 -13.87 22.34 15.06
CA GLN A 103 -14.69 21.78 16.11
C GLN A 103 -16.11 21.60 15.61
N GLY A 104 -16.86 20.71 16.27
CA GLY A 104 -18.25 20.47 15.97
C GLY A 104 -18.49 19.32 14.99
N GLU A 105 -19.75 18.92 14.92
CA GLU A 105 -20.21 17.69 14.30
C GLU A 105 -19.88 17.62 12.79
N GLU A 106 -20.06 18.71 12.05
CA GLU A 106 -19.78 18.75 10.60
C GLU A 106 -18.29 18.57 10.28
N TRP A 107 -17.41 19.17 11.10
CA TRP A 107 -15.97 18.98 10.96
C TRP A 107 -15.57 17.54 11.30
N GLU A 108 -16.13 16.96 12.35
CA GLU A 108 -15.84 15.57 12.76
C GLU A 108 -16.30 14.55 11.69
N LYS A 109 -17.44 14.79 11.05
CA LYS A 109 -17.94 14.00 9.92
C LYS A 109 -17.04 14.14 8.68
N PHE A 110 -16.64 15.36 8.33
CA PHE A 110 -15.67 15.61 7.26
C PHE A 110 -14.34 14.89 7.54
N LEU A 111 -13.81 15.02 8.76
CA LEU A 111 -12.55 14.41 9.15
C LEU A 111 -12.63 12.88 9.09
N THR A 112 -13.75 12.30 9.52
CA THR A 112 -14.01 10.86 9.38
C THR A 112 -14.02 10.45 7.91
N TYR A 113 -14.72 11.18 7.05
CA TYR A 113 -14.70 10.93 5.60
C TYR A 113 -13.28 10.96 5.03
N ALA A 114 -12.53 12.03 5.29
CA ALA A 114 -11.17 12.20 4.79
C ALA A 114 -10.26 11.03 5.22
N LYS A 115 -10.32 10.64 6.51
CA LYS A 115 -9.55 9.50 7.04
C LYS A 115 -9.90 8.18 6.35
N ARG A 116 -11.19 7.91 6.08
CA ARG A 116 -11.63 6.71 5.36
C ARG A 116 -11.11 6.70 3.92
N VAL A 117 -11.08 7.85 3.25
CA VAL A 117 -10.51 8.01 1.90
C VAL A 117 -9.01 7.73 1.89
N PHE A 118 -8.25 8.29 2.84
CA PHE A 118 -6.81 8.01 2.97
C PHE A 118 -6.51 6.54 3.26
N PHE A 119 -7.28 5.92 4.16
CA PHE A 119 -7.10 4.51 4.50
C PHE A 119 -7.37 3.59 3.30
N SER A 120 -8.40 3.92 2.51
CA SER A 120 -8.84 3.07 1.41
C SER A 120 -8.09 3.31 0.10
N ASN A 121 -7.17 4.28 0.06
CA ASN A 121 -6.50 4.76 -1.15
C ASN A 121 -7.50 5.19 -2.24
N GLY A 122 -8.59 5.85 -1.83
CA GLY A 122 -9.66 6.28 -2.72
C GLY A 122 -11.02 6.43 -2.04
N ILE A 123 -12.03 6.85 -2.80
CA ILE A 123 -13.39 7.12 -2.28
C ILE A 123 -14.28 5.88 -2.14
N HIS A 124 -13.72 4.68 -2.26
CA HIS A 124 -14.45 3.42 -2.16
C HIS A 124 -13.93 2.64 -0.96
N HIS A 125 -14.82 1.90 -0.32
CA HIS A 125 -14.52 1.10 0.84
C HIS A 125 -13.50 0.01 0.47
N HIS A 126 -12.37 -0.02 1.16
CA HIS A 126 -11.25 -0.93 0.86
C HIS A 126 -11.62 -2.42 0.77
N TYR A 127 -12.63 -2.87 1.54
CA TYR A 127 -13.16 -4.24 1.52
C TYR A 127 -14.47 -4.42 0.72
N ALA A 128 -15.54 -3.69 1.08
CA ALA A 128 -16.86 -3.82 0.45
C ALA A 128 -16.96 -3.26 -0.98
N GLU A 129 -15.94 -2.54 -1.47
CA GLU A 129 -15.91 -1.90 -2.79
C GLU A 129 -16.91 -0.74 -2.98
N ASP A 130 -17.90 -0.59 -2.10
CA ASP A 130 -18.91 0.48 -2.16
C ASP A 130 -18.32 1.87 -1.96
N LYS A 131 -18.89 2.85 -2.65
CA LYS A 131 -18.53 4.25 -2.50
C LYS A 131 -18.80 4.74 -1.09
N ILE A 132 -17.83 5.44 -0.53
CA ILE A 132 -17.92 6.12 0.75
C ILE A 132 -18.60 7.46 0.51
N LEU A 133 -19.77 7.68 1.10
CA LEU A 133 -20.44 8.98 1.08
C LEU A 133 -20.05 9.78 2.34
N PRO A 134 -19.74 11.08 2.22
CA PRO A 134 -19.56 11.94 3.38
C PRO A 134 -20.87 12.10 4.15
N GLU A 135 -20.78 12.16 5.48
CA GLU A 135 -21.93 12.47 6.34
C GLU A 135 -22.08 13.97 6.61
N CYS A 136 -21.03 14.76 6.38
CA CYS A 136 -21.12 16.22 6.44
C CYS A 136 -21.93 16.75 5.25
N GLY A 137 -22.59 17.88 5.43
CA GLY A 137 -23.41 18.52 4.41
C GLY A 137 -22.57 18.93 3.19
N ARG A 138 -23.15 18.79 2.00
CA ARG A 138 -22.49 19.16 0.74
C ARG A 138 -22.06 20.62 0.73
N GLU A 139 -22.92 21.52 1.21
CA GLU A 139 -22.66 22.95 1.28
C GLU A 139 -21.53 23.27 2.28
N TYR A 140 -21.47 22.54 3.40
CA TYR A 140 -20.39 22.67 4.37
C TYR A 140 -19.05 22.25 3.75
N PHE A 141 -19.00 21.09 3.09
CA PHE A 141 -17.79 20.63 2.40
C PHE A 141 -17.38 21.62 1.29
N ALA A 142 -18.32 22.13 0.49
CA ALA A 142 -18.05 23.18 -0.50
C ALA A 142 -17.42 24.44 0.13
N GLY A 143 -17.90 24.83 1.32
CA GLY A 143 -17.31 25.91 2.12
C GLY A 143 -15.85 25.62 2.50
N LEU A 144 -15.56 24.42 2.99
CA LEU A 144 -14.19 23.99 3.32
C LEU A 144 -13.26 24.07 2.09
N MET A 145 -13.72 23.59 0.92
CA MET A 145 -12.95 23.66 -0.33
C MET A 145 -12.65 25.11 -0.73
N THR A 146 -13.63 26.00 -0.59
CA THR A 146 -13.49 27.42 -0.94
C THR A 146 -12.49 28.13 -0.01
N GLU A 147 -12.58 27.88 1.29
CA GLU A 147 -11.70 28.50 2.28
C GLU A 147 -10.26 27.96 2.27
N ALA A 148 -10.08 26.69 1.92
CA ALA A 148 -8.75 26.09 1.78
C ALA A 148 -7.98 26.62 0.55
N GLY A 149 -8.71 27.00 -0.51
CA GLY A 149 -8.14 27.43 -1.78
C GLY A 149 -7.51 26.30 -2.60
N ASN A 150 -7.10 26.62 -3.84
CA ASN A 150 -6.37 25.72 -4.76
C ASN A 150 -7.07 24.41 -5.16
N VAL A 151 -8.40 24.35 -5.10
CA VAL A 151 -9.16 23.21 -5.63
C VAL A 151 -9.70 23.57 -7.01
N SER A 152 -9.25 22.85 -8.04
CA SER A 152 -9.84 22.95 -9.37
C SER A 152 -11.14 22.16 -9.42
N ASP A 153 -12.13 22.69 -10.15
CA ASP A 153 -13.38 22.00 -10.50
C ASP A 153 -14.19 21.46 -9.30
N THR A 154 -14.40 22.32 -8.31
CA THR A 154 -15.13 22.03 -7.06
C THR A 154 -16.47 21.33 -7.30
N GLU A 155 -17.26 21.78 -8.29
CA GLU A 155 -18.59 21.24 -8.53
C GLU A 155 -18.54 19.79 -9.04
N THR A 156 -17.65 19.50 -10.00
CA THR A 156 -17.45 18.14 -10.51
C THR A 156 -17.00 17.19 -9.39
N LEU A 157 -16.06 17.62 -8.54
CA LEU A 157 -15.61 16.81 -7.41
C LEU A 157 -16.72 16.57 -6.38
N LEU A 158 -17.52 17.59 -6.06
CA LEU A 158 -18.67 17.44 -5.17
C LEU A 158 -19.70 16.46 -5.74
N ASP A 159 -19.99 16.50 -7.04
CA ASP A 159 -20.86 15.53 -7.70
C ASP A 159 -20.28 14.12 -7.65
N VAL A 160 -19.01 13.96 -7.99
CA VAL A 160 -18.30 12.68 -7.90
C VAL A 160 -18.28 12.15 -6.48
N ILE A 161 -18.30 12.99 -5.44
CA ILE A 161 -18.29 12.55 -4.04
C ILE A 161 -19.70 12.25 -3.52
N TYR A 162 -20.68 13.14 -3.76
CA TYR A 162 -21.98 13.09 -3.11
C TYR A 162 -23.07 12.37 -3.92
N ASN A 163 -22.94 12.24 -5.24
CA ASN A 163 -23.95 11.56 -6.04
C ASN A 163 -23.81 10.03 -5.88
N PRO A 164 -24.76 9.33 -5.25
CA PRO A 164 -24.66 7.88 -5.05
C PRO A 164 -24.74 7.07 -6.34
N ASP A 165 -25.32 7.63 -7.41
CA ASP A 165 -25.47 6.95 -8.69
C ASP A 165 -24.18 7.00 -9.53
N LEU A 166 -23.28 7.94 -9.23
CA LEU A 166 -21.98 8.06 -9.88
C LEU A 166 -20.95 7.18 -9.17
N TYR A 167 -20.40 6.22 -9.91
CA TYR A 167 -19.31 5.35 -9.48
C TYR A 167 -19.60 4.63 -8.15
N PRO A 168 -20.75 3.94 -8.02
CA PRO A 168 -21.20 3.39 -6.74
C PRO A 168 -20.27 2.32 -6.17
N GLN A 169 -19.48 1.65 -7.00
CA GLN A 169 -18.54 0.60 -6.60
C GLN A 169 -17.20 0.74 -7.33
N ARG A 170 -16.09 0.51 -6.62
CA ARG A 170 -14.76 0.44 -7.25
C ARG A 170 -14.68 -0.77 -8.15
N LYS A 171 -15.10 -1.93 -7.66
CA LYS A 171 -15.21 -3.16 -8.43
C LYS A 171 -16.64 -3.69 -8.36
N TYR A 172 -17.30 -3.74 -9.51
CA TYR A 172 -18.62 -4.35 -9.67
C TYR A 172 -18.46 -5.81 -10.11
N THR A 173 -19.04 -6.75 -9.36
CA THR A 173 -18.93 -8.20 -9.65
C THR A 173 -20.26 -8.92 -9.78
N GLU A 174 -21.39 -8.27 -9.50
CA GLU A 174 -22.67 -8.94 -9.33
C GLU A 174 -23.81 -8.26 -10.10
N GLY A 175 -24.50 -9.01 -10.96
CA GLY A 175 -25.68 -8.57 -11.70
C GLY A 175 -25.46 -8.53 -13.21
N ASP A 176 -26.30 -7.76 -13.92
CA ASP A 176 -26.44 -7.86 -15.37
C ASP A 176 -25.70 -6.75 -16.15
N LYS A 177 -25.01 -5.83 -15.46
CA LYS A 177 -24.23 -4.77 -16.11
C LYS A 177 -22.88 -5.30 -16.58
N ASP A 178 -22.32 -4.67 -17.61
CA ASP A 178 -20.94 -4.91 -18.00
C ASP A 178 -19.99 -4.55 -16.84
N ILE A 179 -19.22 -5.53 -16.37
CA ILE A 179 -18.39 -5.39 -15.17
C ILE A 179 -17.29 -4.35 -15.31
N LEU A 180 -16.79 -4.09 -16.53
CA LEU A 180 -15.73 -3.10 -16.74
C LEU A 180 -16.32 -1.70 -16.76
N GLN A 181 -17.49 -1.53 -17.39
CA GLN A 181 -18.16 -0.24 -17.45
C GLN A 181 -18.85 0.15 -16.14
N ALA A 182 -19.28 -0.82 -15.34
CA ALA A 182 -19.94 -0.59 -14.06
C ALA A 182 -18.95 -0.40 -12.90
N SER A 183 -17.67 -0.76 -13.08
CA SER A 183 -16.62 -0.57 -12.07
C SER A 183 -15.98 0.82 -12.19
N ALA A 184 -15.70 1.46 -11.05
CA ALA A 184 -14.95 2.72 -11.03
C ALA A 184 -13.42 2.52 -11.17
N VAL A 185 -12.93 1.28 -10.98
CA VAL A 185 -11.50 0.95 -11.09
C VAL A 185 -10.95 1.36 -12.45
N ASN A 186 -9.76 1.94 -12.44
CA ASN A 186 -9.23 2.68 -13.58
C ASN A 186 -8.34 1.83 -14.50
N PHE A 187 -8.52 0.51 -14.51
CA PHE A 187 -7.78 -0.40 -15.40
C PHE A 187 -8.30 -0.40 -16.84
N TYR A 188 -9.53 0.09 -17.05
CA TYR A 188 -10.20 0.11 -18.35
C TYR A 188 -10.84 1.47 -18.61
N GLU A 189 -10.81 1.95 -19.85
CA GLU A 189 -11.53 3.17 -20.25
C GLU A 189 -12.19 3.02 -21.62
N GLY A 190 -13.52 3.11 -21.65
CA GLY A 190 -14.30 3.01 -22.90
C GLY A 190 -14.32 1.62 -23.53
N VAL A 191 -13.95 0.58 -22.78
CA VAL A 191 -13.87 -0.82 -23.21
C VAL A 191 -14.93 -1.65 -22.49
N THR A 192 -15.63 -2.52 -23.22
CA THR A 192 -16.55 -3.51 -22.64
C THR A 192 -15.82 -4.80 -22.25
N LYS A 193 -16.41 -5.61 -21.37
CA LYS A 193 -15.90 -6.94 -21.02
C LYS A 193 -15.59 -7.78 -22.26
N GLU A 194 -16.54 -7.86 -23.19
CA GLU A 194 -16.40 -8.67 -24.41
C GLU A 194 -15.23 -8.20 -25.29
N GLU A 195 -15.01 -6.89 -25.38
CA GLU A 195 -13.90 -6.32 -26.13
C GLU A 195 -12.54 -6.60 -25.47
N ALA A 196 -12.46 -6.49 -24.14
CA ALA A 196 -11.25 -6.83 -23.40
C ALA A 196 -10.91 -8.33 -23.54
N GLU A 197 -11.91 -9.21 -23.39
CA GLU A 197 -11.73 -10.66 -23.56
C GLU A 197 -11.24 -10.99 -24.97
N ARG A 198 -11.84 -10.40 -26.01
CA ARG A 198 -11.36 -10.59 -27.39
C ARG A 198 -9.94 -10.05 -27.60
N PHE A 199 -9.63 -8.89 -27.01
CA PHE A 199 -8.32 -8.28 -27.14
C PHE A 199 -7.22 -9.20 -26.58
N TYR A 200 -7.37 -9.68 -25.35
CA TYR A 200 -6.37 -10.57 -24.75
C TYR A 200 -6.36 -11.97 -25.36
N ALA A 201 -7.52 -12.54 -25.73
CA ALA A 201 -7.56 -13.82 -26.43
C ALA A 201 -6.82 -13.79 -27.79
N SER A 202 -6.72 -12.60 -28.42
CA SER A 202 -5.97 -12.44 -29.67
C SER A 202 -4.45 -12.41 -29.49
N MET A 203 -3.97 -12.26 -28.25
CA MET A 203 -2.55 -12.26 -27.90
C MET A 203 -2.02 -13.66 -27.55
N GLU A 204 -2.92 -14.59 -27.20
CA GLU A 204 -2.56 -15.96 -26.85
C GLU A 204 -1.85 -16.67 -28.01
N VAL A 205 -0.74 -17.33 -27.71
CA VAL A 205 0.02 -18.14 -28.65
C VAL A 205 -0.36 -19.62 -28.47
N PRO A 206 -1.03 -20.27 -29.45
CA PRO A 206 -1.43 -21.66 -29.30
C PRO A 206 -0.23 -22.60 -29.09
N GLY A 207 -0.26 -23.35 -27.99
CA GLY A 207 0.78 -24.33 -27.65
C GLY A 207 1.99 -23.75 -26.91
N ASP A 208 1.93 -22.49 -26.49
CA ASP A 208 2.89 -21.93 -25.53
C ASP A 208 2.65 -22.53 -24.14
N ASP A 209 3.66 -23.20 -23.58
CA ASP A 209 3.63 -23.80 -22.25
C ASP A 209 4.14 -22.85 -21.14
N SER A 210 4.55 -21.64 -21.51
CA SER A 210 4.99 -20.58 -20.62
C SER A 210 4.47 -19.20 -21.05
N PRO A 211 3.13 -19.01 -21.16
CA PRO A 211 2.59 -17.72 -21.59
C PRO A 211 2.85 -16.64 -20.54
N VAL A 212 3.20 -15.45 -21.02
CA VAL A 212 3.32 -14.26 -20.18
C VAL A 212 1.97 -13.84 -19.59
N SER A 213 2.01 -13.02 -18.55
CA SER A 213 0.82 -12.47 -17.91
C SER A 213 0.20 -11.31 -18.71
N TYR A 214 -0.47 -11.60 -19.82
CA TYR A 214 -1.10 -10.58 -20.69
C TYR A 214 -1.98 -9.60 -19.90
N GLY A 215 -1.81 -8.29 -20.17
CA GLY A 215 -2.61 -7.23 -19.52
C GLY A 215 -2.24 -6.92 -18.07
N LEU A 216 -1.18 -7.53 -17.52
CA LEU A 216 -0.81 -7.34 -16.11
C LEU A 216 -0.44 -5.90 -15.76
N ASN A 217 0.29 -5.23 -16.65
CA ASN A 217 0.95 -3.95 -16.37
C ASN A 217 0.51 -2.84 -17.32
N SER A 218 -0.76 -2.83 -17.69
CA SER A 218 -1.32 -1.85 -18.60
C SER A 218 -2.72 -1.41 -18.17
N ARG A 219 -3.12 -0.24 -18.69
CA ARG A 219 -4.52 0.18 -18.70
C ARG A 219 -5.05 0.00 -20.12
N LEU A 220 -6.16 -0.70 -20.28
CA LEU A 220 -6.75 -0.97 -21.58
C LEU A 220 -7.74 0.15 -21.95
N VAL A 221 -7.46 0.89 -23.02
CA VAL A 221 -8.24 2.07 -23.40
C VAL A 221 -8.78 1.94 -24.81
N LYS A 222 -9.98 2.47 -25.06
CA LYS A 222 -10.50 2.67 -26.41
C LYS A 222 -10.44 4.14 -26.79
N LYS A 223 -9.60 4.49 -27.75
CA LYS A 223 -9.46 5.83 -28.30
C LYS A 223 -9.74 5.81 -29.79
N ASP A 224 -10.64 6.67 -30.26
CA ASP A 224 -11.02 6.78 -31.67
C ASP A 224 -11.42 5.44 -32.32
N GLY A 225 -12.08 4.57 -31.55
CA GLY A 225 -12.53 3.24 -31.99
C GLY A 225 -11.45 2.15 -31.97
N LYS A 226 -10.21 2.48 -31.61
CA LYS A 226 -9.11 1.51 -31.47
C LYS A 226 -8.83 1.20 -30.00
N ILE A 227 -8.67 -0.08 -29.70
CA ILE A 227 -8.28 -0.57 -28.36
C ILE A 227 -6.76 -0.71 -28.30
N GLU A 228 -6.15 -0.16 -27.26
CA GLU A 228 -4.71 -0.23 -27.01
C GLU A 228 -4.37 -0.25 -25.52
N GLU A 229 -3.18 -0.72 -25.20
CA GLU A 229 -2.65 -0.75 -23.84
C GLU A 229 -1.78 0.48 -23.56
N GLU A 230 -2.09 1.18 -22.46
CA GLU A 230 -1.20 2.17 -21.86
C GLU A 230 -0.29 1.47 -20.83
N THR A 231 0.85 0.94 -21.29
CA THR A 231 1.80 0.19 -20.43
C THR A 231 2.37 1.04 -19.29
N TYR A 232 2.49 0.44 -18.11
CA TYR A 232 3.09 1.00 -16.89
C TYR A 232 4.60 0.85 -16.93
N LYS A 233 5.30 1.88 -17.39
CA LYS A 233 6.76 1.89 -17.53
C LYS A 233 7.32 3.29 -17.59
N ILE A 234 8.65 3.42 -17.52
CA ILE A 234 9.33 4.68 -17.84
C ILE A 234 8.97 5.12 -19.27
N GLY A 235 8.59 6.39 -19.43
CA GLY A 235 8.08 6.94 -20.69
C GLY A 235 6.64 6.50 -21.06
N GLY A 236 6.03 5.60 -20.29
CA GLY A 236 4.63 5.18 -20.43
C GLY A 236 3.73 5.77 -19.35
N ARG A 237 2.61 5.09 -19.08
CA ARG A 237 1.71 5.47 -17.98
C ARG A 237 2.42 5.28 -16.64
N TYR A 238 2.24 6.21 -15.73
CA TYR A 238 2.96 6.32 -14.44
C TYR A 238 4.48 6.51 -14.53
N GLY A 239 5.05 6.77 -15.71
CA GLY A 239 6.51 6.82 -15.91
C GLY A 239 7.28 7.70 -14.92
N LYS A 240 6.75 8.88 -14.54
CA LYS A 240 7.39 9.77 -13.55
C LYS A 240 7.51 9.16 -12.15
N ALA A 241 6.53 8.36 -11.72
CA ALA A 241 6.60 7.66 -10.44
C ALA A 241 7.55 6.47 -10.55
N ILE A 242 7.46 5.72 -11.65
CA ILE A 242 8.31 4.55 -11.93
C ILE A 242 9.79 4.94 -12.04
N GLU A 243 10.11 6.11 -12.60
CA GLU A 243 11.49 6.66 -12.62
C GLU A 243 12.07 6.79 -11.20
N LYS A 244 11.26 7.21 -10.22
CA LYS A 244 11.71 7.30 -8.82
C LYS A 244 11.85 5.93 -8.17
N ILE A 245 10.92 5.00 -8.46
CA ILE A 245 11.01 3.60 -8.03
C ILE A 245 12.32 3.00 -8.52
N VAL A 246 12.61 3.13 -9.81
CA VAL A 246 13.82 2.63 -10.45
C VAL A 246 15.08 3.26 -9.85
N GLY A 247 15.10 4.57 -9.58
CA GLY A 247 16.25 5.22 -8.95
C GLY A 247 16.58 4.65 -7.56
N GLU A 248 15.56 4.35 -6.74
CA GLU A 248 15.77 3.70 -5.44
C GLU A 248 16.18 2.23 -5.58
N LEU A 249 15.62 1.49 -6.54
CA LEU A 249 16.02 0.11 -6.81
C LEU A 249 17.48 0.01 -7.31
N GLU A 250 17.94 0.98 -8.10
CA GLU A 250 19.34 1.06 -8.54
C GLU A 250 20.29 1.27 -7.35
N LEU A 251 19.89 2.09 -6.37
CA LEU A 251 20.64 2.24 -5.11
C LEU A 251 20.59 0.96 -4.26
N ALA A 252 19.42 0.33 -4.13
CA ALA A 252 19.22 -0.92 -3.40
C ALA A 252 20.12 -2.04 -3.95
N ALA A 253 20.23 -2.18 -5.28
CA ALA A 253 21.08 -3.17 -5.93
C ALA A 253 22.56 -3.07 -5.52
N GLY A 254 23.05 -1.87 -5.16
CA GLY A 254 24.40 -1.66 -4.63
C GLY A 254 24.63 -2.29 -3.24
N PHE A 255 23.55 -2.50 -2.49
CA PHE A 255 23.55 -3.06 -1.14
C PHE A 255 23.10 -4.52 -1.06
N ALA A 256 22.78 -5.15 -2.19
CA ALA A 256 22.34 -6.54 -2.25
C ALA A 256 23.27 -7.50 -1.48
N GLU A 257 22.70 -8.48 -0.80
CA GLU A 257 23.37 -9.42 0.09
C GLU A 257 24.16 -10.48 -0.68
N ASN A 258 23.71 -10.80 -1.90
CA ASN A 258 24.36 -11.75 -2.80
C ASN A 258 24.03 -11.44 -4.27
N GLU A 259 24.66 -12.18 -5.19
CA GLU A 259 24.50 -11.97 -6.63
C GLU A 259 23.10 -12.35 -7.15
N MET A 260 22.38 -13.27 -6.50
CA MET A 260 21.01 -13.61 -6.90
C MET A 260 20.05 -12.46 -6.58
N GLN A 261 20.16 -11.88 -5.38
CA GLN A 261 19.39 -10.70 -5.01
C GLN A 261 19.66 -9.52 -5.93
N LYS A 262 20.95 -9.26 -6.20
CA LYS A 262 21.34 -8.21 -7.14
C LYS A 262 20.75 -8.45 -8.53
N LYS A 263 20.74 -9.71 -8.98
CA LYS A 263 20.18 -10.10 -10.28
C LYS A 263 18.68 -9.84 -10.36
N TYR A 264 17.88 -10.30 -9.40
CA TYR A 264 16.44 -10.09 -9.49
C TYR A 264 16.07 -8.61 -9.34
N ILE A 265 16.79 -7.83 -8.52
CA ILE A 265 16.58 -6.38 -8.47
C ILE A 265 16.87 -5.74 -9.84
N GLY A 266 17.94 -6.19 -10.52
CA GLY A 266 18.25 -5.78 -11.89
C GLY A 266 17.12 -6.09 -12.89
N LEU A 267 16.56 -7.31 -12.84
CA LEU A 267 15.43 -7.69 -13.70
C LEU A 267 14.18 -6.86 -13.41
N LEU A 268 13.90 -6.55 -12.13
CA LEU A 268 12.79 -5.68 -11.74
C LEU A 268 12.96 -4.25 -12.28
N ILE A 269 14.20 -3.73 -12.24
CA ILE A 269 14.55 -2.43 -12.85
C ILE A 269 14.30 -2.46 -14.36
N ASP A 270 14.76 -3.51 -15.05
CA ASP A 270 14.62 -3.63 -16.49
C ASP A 270 13.14 -3.75 -16.89
N TYR A 271 12.36 -4.54 -16.16
CA TYR A 271 10.90 -4.60 -16.31
C TYR A 271 10.23 -3.23 -16.20
N TYR A 272 10.56 -2.43 -15.16
CA TYR A 272 9.99 -1.09 -15.01
C TYR A 272 10.43 -0.11 -16.12
N LYS A 273 11.63 -0.30 -16.69
CA LYS A 273 12.12 0.49 -17.83
C LYS A 273 11.41 0.14 -19.13
N THR A 274 11.17 -1.14 -19.39
CA THR A 274 10.69 -1.63 -20.70
C THR A 274 9.19 -1.91 -20.75
N GLY A 275 8.60 -2.25 -19.60
CA GLY A 275 7.26 -2.81 -19.44
C GLY A 275 7.11 -4.23 -19.98
N ASP A 276 8.21 -4.94 -20.23
CA ASP A 276 8.21 -6.26 -20.87
C ASP A 276 7.84 -7.39 -19.92
N LEU A 277 6.80 -8.15 -20.26
CA LEU A 277 6.28 -9.22 -19.41
C LEU A 277 7.16 -10.48 -19.43
N GLU A 278 8.00 -10.70 -20.44
CA GLU A 278 9.00 -11.78 -20.39
C GLU A 278 10.05 -11.48 -19.31
N THR A 279 10.55 -10.25 -19.26
CA THR A 279 11.44 -9.77 -18.18
C THR A 279 10.78 -9.88 -16.79
N TRP A 280 9.46 -9.66 -16.69
CA TRP A 280 8.72 -9.88 -15.45
C TRP A 280 8.75 -11.34 -15.00
N ASP A 281 8.56 -12.28 -15.92
CA ASP A 281 8.62 -13.71 -15.60
C ASP A 281 10.06 -14.12 -15.22
N GLU A 282 11.08 -13.62 -15.93
CA GLU A 282 12.48 -13.82 -15.56
C GLU A 282 12.79 -13.30 -14.16
N TYR A 283 12.28 -12.12 -13.80
CA TYR A 283 12.36 -11.56 -12.45
C TYR A 283 11.77 -12.52 -11.42
N ASN A 284 10.52 -12.97 -11.61
CA ASN A 284 9.85 -13.87 -10.67
C ASN A 284 10.58 -15.21 -10.51
N ILE A 285 11.09 -15.77 -11.61
CA ILE A 285 11.89 -17.01 -11.58
C ILE A 285 13.19 -16.80 -10.80
N ALA A 286 13.86 -15.67 -10.98
CA ALA A 286 15.09 -15.35 -10.24
C ALA A 286 14.80 -15.11 -8.75
N TRP A 287 13.73 -14.38 -8.44
CA TRP A 287 13.27 -14.07 -7.10
C TRP A 287 12.94 -15.35 -6.30
N VAL A 288 12.13 -16.25 -6.86
CA VAL A 288 11.80 -17.55 -6.21
C VAL A 288 13.03 -18.42 -5.95
N LYS A 289 14.10 -18.25 -6.74
CA LYS A 289 15.36 -18.99 -6.56
C LYS A 289 16.26 -18.41 -5.48
N ASP A 290 16.00 -17.19 -5.00
CA ASP A 290 16.73 -16.64 -3.86
C ASP A 290 16.15 -17.19 -2.55
N THR A 291 16.83 -18.19 -2.00
CA THR A 291 16.47 -18.81 -0.72
C THR A 291 17.47 -18.49 0.38
N LEU A 292 18.38 -17.53 0.14
CA LEU A 292 19.54 -17.28 1.01
C LEU A 292 19.63 -15.85 1.53
N SER A 293 18.94 -14.88 0.91
CA SER A 293 18.88 -13.51 1.43
C SER A 293 18.07 -13.42 2.73
N ASP A 294 18.50 -12.54 3.62
CA ASP A 294 17.79 -12.24 4.88
C ASP A 294 16.72 -11.16 4.66
N ILE A 295 16.93 -10.27 3.69
CA ILE A 295 16.02 -9.19 3.29
C ILE A 295 15.34 -9.55 1.97
N ASP A 296 14.04 -9.34 1.92
CA ASP A 296 13.22 -9.46 0.70
C ASP A 296 12.06 -8.46 0.72
#